data_AF-A0AAW8WLS0-F1
#
_entry.id   AF-A0AAW8WLS0-F1
#
_cell.length_a   1.000
_cell.length_b   1.000
_cell.length_c   1.000
_cell.angle_alpha   90.00
_cell.angle_beta   90.00
_cell.angle_gamma   90.00
#
_symmetry.space_group_name_H-M   'P 1'
#
loop_
_entity.id
_entity.type
_entity.pdbx_description
1 polymer ?
#
loop_
_entity_poly.entity_id
_entity_poly.type
_entity_poly.pdbx_seq_one_letter_code
_entity_poly.pdbx_strand_id
1 'polypeptide(L)'
;MKTLHYGIPTSEMENNLLQTRVFGDETYAEHKKNCLVGCGLCAPLRCRERAIQDSENREIAGVPGKAVNDYRVHFNEQSTIEYWFKNKTDILDPNGGYKEWVYILLQSQDFSDSQIRRYFNINNSEWQRFKKNHFPNWKDDKDDILAERGPKAFQKWKNAQVQTHN
;
A
#
# COMPACT_ATOMS: atom_id res chain seq x y z
N MET A 1 0.48 36.43 1.78
CA MET A 1 0.95 35.32 2.64
C MET A 1 0.82 34.03 1.85
N LYS A 2 1.92 33.33 1.55
CA LYS A 2 1.88 32.02 0.88
C LYS A 2 1.56 30.97 1.93
N THR A 3 0.40 30.34 1.86
CA THR A 3 0.09 29.12 2.62
C THR A 3 1.02 28.03 2.15
N LEU A 4 2.03 27.71 2.96
CA LEU A 4 2.84 26.51 2.77
C LEU A 4 1.94 25.32 3.07
N HIS A 5 1.48 24.64 2.02
CA HIS A 5 0.86 23.33 2.13
C HIS A 5 1.93 22.32 2.55
N TYR A 6 2.21 22.25 3.85
CA TYR A 6 2.97 21.14 4.39
C TYR A 6 2.12 19.88 4.19
N GLY A 7 2.59 18.97 3.32
CA GLY A 7 1.97 17.66 3.16
C GLY A 7 1.93 16.93 4.50
N ILE A 8 0.88 16.13 4.69
CA ILE A 8 0.71 15.29 5.88
C ILE A 8 1.97 14.43 6.05
N PRO A 9 2.64 14.45 7.21
CA PRO A 9 3.84 13.68 7.49
C PRO A 9 3.61 12.18 7.30
N THR A 10 4.57 11.49 6.69
CA THR A 10 4.61 10.03 6.65
C THR A 10 5.50 9.48 7.77
N SER A 11 5.34 8.19 8.10
CA SER A 11 6.22 7.48 9.04
C SER A 11 7.69 7.52 8.59
N GLU A 12 7.92 7.58 7.28
CA GLU A 12 9.24 7.78 6.68
C GLU A 12 9.79 9.21 6.94
N MET A 13 8.93 10.24 6.92
CA MET A 13 9.33 11.60 7.27
C MET A 13 9.72 11.73 8.75
N GLU A 14 9.03 11.03 9.64
CA GLU A 14 9.38 10.98 11.07
C GLU A 14 10.70 10.22 11.29
N ASN A 15 10.86 9.04 10.66
CA ASN A 15 12.12 8.29 10.72
C ASN A 15 13.30 9.10 10.17
N ASN A 16 13.13 9.75 9.02
CA ASN A 16 14.16 10.60 8.43
C ASN A 16 14.52 11.78 9.36
N LEU A 17 13.54 12.38 10.03
CA LEU A 17 13.78 13.42 11.01
C LEU A 17 14.61 12.90 12.19
N LEU A 18 14.27 11.74 12.73
CA LEU A 18 14.98 11.13 13.86
C LEU A 18 16.42 10.73 13.50
N GLN A 19 16.65 10.30 12.26
CA GLN A 19 17.97 9.94 11.72
C GLN A 19 18.80 11.14 11.24
N THR A 20 18.25 12.36 11.25
CA THR A 20 18.96 13.56 10.81
C THR A 20 20.15 13.85 11.74
N ARG A 21 21.35 14.06 11.18
CA ARG A 21 22.54 14.40 11.98
C ARG A 21 22.44 15.81 12.56
N VAL A 22 22.77 15.94 13.84
CA VAL A 22 22.80 17.22 14.58
C VAL A 22 24.24 17.71 14.77
N PHE A 23 25.14 16.80 15.14
CA PHE A 23 26.55 17.11 15.33
C PHE A 23 27.43 15.90 14.97
N GLY A 24 28.22 16.00 13.90
CA GLY A 24 29.02 14.88 13.41
C GLY A 24 28.17 13.63 13.19
N ASP A 25 28.46 12.58 13.96
CA ASP A 25 27.75 11.31 13.91
C ASP A 25 26.56 11.21 14.88
N GLU A 26 26.23 12.24 15.65
CA GLU A 26 25.06 12.22 16.54
C GLU A 26 23.77 12.47 15.75
N THR A 27 22.83 11.52 15.82
CA THR A 27 21.48 11.68 15.25
C THR A 27 20.61 12.59 16.13
N TYR A 28 19.53 13.12 15.56
CA TYR A 28 18.54 13.90 16.29
C TYR A 28 17.90 13.11 17.42
N ALA A 29 17.62 11.82 17.20
CA ALA A 29 17.09 10.93 18.23
C ALA A 29 18.03 10.79 19.43
N GLU A 30 19.33 10.70 19.21
CA GLU A 30 20.35 10.63 20.26
C GLU A 30 20.50 11.96 20.97
N HIS A 31 20.64 13.04 20.20
CA HIS A 31 20.81 14.40 20.71
C HIS A 31 19.65 14.86 21.58
N LYS A 32 18.41 14.58 21.16
CA LYS A 32 17.19 15.00 21.86
C LYS A 32 17.11 14.45 23.29
N LYS A 33 17.67 13.25 23.55
CA LYS A 33 17.68 12.65 24.89
C LYS A 33 18.49 13.49 25.89
N ASN A 34 19.56 14.13 25.41
CA ASN A 34 20.50 14.89 26.24
C ASN A 34 20.24 16.40 26.20
N CYS A 35 19.60 16.90 25.14
CA CYS A 35 19.34 18.32 24.93
C CYS A 35 17.90 18.70 25.35
N LEU A 36 17.59 18.70 26.64
CA LEU A 36 16.21 18.82 27.17
C LEU A 36 15.47 20.11 26.74
N VAL A 37 16.15 21.25 26.82
CA VAL A 37 15.58 22.59 26.53
C VAL A 37 15.61 22.91 25.03
N GLY A 38 16.47 22.21 24.27
CA GLY A 38 16.79 22.51 22.89
C GLY A 38 17.96 23.49 22.74
N CYS A 39 18.77 23.27 21.72
CA CYS A 39 19.88 24.14 21.34
C CYS A 39 19.67 24.71 19.95
N GLY A 40 20.51 25.68 19.53
CA GLY A 40 20.43 26.28 18.20
C GLY A 40 20.53 25.26 17.05
N LEU A 41 21.26 24.16 17.26
CA LEU A 41 21.45 23.11 16.25
C LEU A 41 20.20 22.24 16.08
N CYS A 42 19.52 21.90 17.19
CA CYS A 42 18.33 21.05 17.14
C CYS A 42 17.02 21.84 17.04
N ALA A 43 17.04 23.18 17.15
CA ALA A 43 15.85 24.01 17.11
C ALA A 43 15.03 23.85 15.81
N PRO A 44 15.64 23.83 14.60
CA PRO A 44 14.89 23.58 13.36
C PRO A 44 14.23 22.20 13.34
N LEU A 45 14.91 21.17 13.86
CA LEU A 45 14.41 19.80 13.92
C LEU A 45 13.24 19.65 14.90
N ARG A 46 13.30 20.33 16.05
CA ARG A 46 12.19 20.42 17.02
C ARG A 46 10.97 21.15 16.45
N CYS A 47 11.16 22.17 15.61
CA CYS A 47 10.07 22.82 14.91
C CYS A 47 9.41 21.88 13.90
N ARG A 48 10.22 21.11 13.17
CA ARG A 48 9.73 20.10 12.22
C ARG A 48 9.01 18.96 12.92
N GLU A 49 9.52 18.48 14.05
CA GLU A 49 8.86 17.47 14.89
C GLU A 49 7.49 17.93 15.37
N ARG A 50 7.40 19.16 15.88
CA ARG A 50 6.11 19.75 16.27
C ARG A 50 5.14 19.87 15.10
N ALA A 51 5.62 20.32 13.94
CA ALA A 51 4.78 20.39 12.74
C ALA A 51 4.26 19.00 12.31
N ILE A 52 5.06 17.94 12.55
CA ILE A 52 4.64 16.57 12.30
C ILE A 52 3.52 16.16 13.27
N GLN A 53 3.75 16.33 14.57
CA GLN A 53 2.78 16.01 15.62
C GLN A 53 1.48 16.80 15.48
N ASP A 54 1.57 18.09 15.17
CA ASP A 54 0.41 18.96 14.94
C ASP A 54 -0.38 18.51 13.72
N SER A 55 0.28 17.97 12.68
CA SER A 55 -0.41 17.43 11.51
C SER A 55 -1.09 16.08 11.79
N GLU A 56 -0.53 15.23 12.65
CA GLU A 56 -1.17 13.97 13.06
C GLU A 56 -2.41 14.22 13.91
N ASN A 57 -2.39 15.28 14.72
CA ASN A 57 -3.52 15.71 15.54
C ASN A 57 -4.57 16.52 14.76
N ARG A 58 -4.27 16.91 13.51
CA ARG A 58 -5.19 17.70 12.68
C ARG A 58 -6.26 16.80 12.08
N GLU A 59 -7.50 17.25 12.15
CA GLU A 59 -8.62 16.56 11.51
C GLU A 59 -8.65 16.86 10.01
N ILE A 60 -8.83 15.82 9.19
CA ILE A 60 -8.95 15.90 7.74
C ILE A 60 -10.27 15.23 7.36
N ALA A 61 -11.23 16.03 6.91
CA ALA A 61 -12.55 15.57 6.49
C ALA A 61 -13.28 14.67 7.52
N GLY A 62 -13.23 15.00 8.81
CA GLY A 62 -13.87 14.18 9.86
C GLY A 62 -12.96 13.14 10.51
N VAL A 63 -11.74 12.94 9.99
CA VAL A 63 -10.85 11.84 10.40
C VAL A 63 -9.58 12.39 11.05
N PRO A 64 -9.13 11.86 12.20
CA PRO A 64 -7.85 12.23 12.80
C PRO A 64 -6.68 11.99 11.82
N GLY A 65 -5.75 12.95 11.73
CA GLY A 65 -4.62 12.89 10.80
C GLY A 65 -3.76 11.63 10.95
N LYS A 66 -3.61 11.11 12.17
CA LYS A 66 -2.98 9.81 12.44
C LYS A 66 -3.68 8.66 11.72
N ALA A 67 -5.01 8.57 11.82
CA ALA A 67 -5.77 7.53 11.13
C ALA A 67 -5.67 7.68 9.61
N VAL A 68 -5.65 8.91 9.08
CA VAL A 68 -5.38 9.16 7.65
C VAL A 68 -4.01 8.65 7.23
N ASN A 69 -2.97 8.84 8.07
CA ASN A 69 -1.64 8.32 7.79
C ASN A 69 -1.61 6.78 7.81
N ASP A 70 -2.23 6.15 8.81
CA ASP A 70 -2.35 4.69 8.90
C ASP A 70 -3.07 4.11 7.67
N TYR A 71 -4.17 4.74 7.25
CA TYR A 71 -4.87 4.36 6.01
C TYR A 71 -3.99 4.53 4.78
N ARG A 72 -3.18 5.59 4.67
CA ARG A 72 -2.25 5.78 3.55
C ARG A 72 -1.17 4.72 3.51
N VAL A 73 -0.62 4.33 4.67
CA VAL A 73 0.38 3.25 4.75
C VAL A 73 -0.25 1.93 4.31
N HIS A 74 -1.39 1.55 4.88
CA HIS A 74 -2.09 0.32 4.49
C HIS A 74 -2.50 0.31 3.02
N PHE A 75 -3.02 1.43 2.50
CA PHE A 75 -3.37 1.54 1.10
C PHE A 75 -2.14 1.44 0.21
N ASN A 76 -1.03 2.12 0.53
CA ASN A 76 0.20 2.04 -0.24
C ASN A 76 0.76 0.61 -0.28
N GLU A 77 0.79 -0.10 0.84
CA GLU A 77 1.27 -1.49 0.90
C GLU A 77 0.38 -2.42 0.06
N GLN A 78 -0.94 -2.32 0.19
CA GLN A 78 -1.90 -3.19 -0.51
C GLN A 78 -2.17 -2.78 -1.97
N SER A 79 -1.74 -1.57 -2.38
CA SER A 79 -1.95 -1.02 -3.73
C SER A 79 -1.02 -1.60 -4.80
N THR A 80 -0.17 -2.57 -4.46
CA THR A 80 0.72 -3.25 -5.41
C THR A 80 0.29 -4.69 -5.59
N ILE A 81 0.42 -5.23 -6.81
CA ILE A 81 0.07 -6.65 -7.06
C ILE A 81 1.09 -7.55 -6.34
N GLU A 82 2.33 -7.09 -6.16
CA GLU A 82 3.40 -7.74 -5.43
C GLU A 82 3.05 -8.08 -3.96
N TYR A 83 2.24 -7.25 -3.32
CA TYR A 83 1.73 -7.53 -1.97
C TYR A 83 0.86 -8.80 -1.94
N TRP A 84 0.03 -8.97 -2.97
CA TRP A 84 -0.90 -10.08 -3.08
C TRP A 84 -0.23 -11.33 -3.67
N PHE A 85 0.63 -11.17 -4.67
CA PHE A 85 1.30 -12.24 -5.37
C PHE A 85 2.76 -11.86 -5.56
N LYS A 86 3.68 -12.55 -4.89
CA LYS A 86 5.11 -12.21 -4.97
C LYS A 86 5.72 -12.65 -6.30
N ASN A 87 5.24 -13.76 -6.87
CA ASN A 87 5.79 -14.32 -8.09
C ASN A 87 4.86 -14.12 -9.27
N LYS A 88 5.45 -13.82 -10.44
CA LYS A 88 4.73 -13.69 -11.70
C LYS A 88 4.08 -15.00 -12.18
N THR A 89 4.47 -16.13 -11.62
CA THR A 89 3.90 -17.45 -11.93
C THR A 89 2.71 -17.80 -11.04
N ASP A 90 2.41 -17.03 -9.99
CA ASP A 90 1.37 -17.38 -9.01
C ASP A 90 -0.03 -17.43 -9.63
N ILE A 91 -0.25 -16.70 -10.72
CA ILE A 91 -1.49 -16.73 -11.51
C ILE A 91 -1.67 -18.02 -12.32
N LEU A 92 -0.63 -18.81 -12.55
CA LEU A 92 -0.69 -20.00 -13.41
C LEU A 92 -1.36 -21.17 -12.71
N ASP A 93 -2.23 -21.87 -13.44
CA ASP A 93 -2.82 -23.14 -13.01
C ASP A 93 -1.86 -24.30 -13.29
N PRO A 94 -1.73 -25.31 -12.39
CA PRO A 94 -0.96 -26.52 -12.66
C PRO A 94 -1.34 -27.25 -13.96
N ASN A 95 -2.59 -27.17 -14.40
CA ASN A 95 -3.09 -27.84 -15.61
C ASN A 95 -2.90 -27.03 -16.89
N GLY A 96 -2.20 -25.89 -16.81
CA GLY A 96 -2.10 -24.90 -17.87
C GLY A 96 -3.27 -23.91 -17.84
N GLY A 97 -2.98 -22.63 -18.12
CA GLY A 97 -3.94 -21.53 -18.04
C GLY A 97 -3.78 -20.67 -16.78
N TYR A 98 -4.80 -19.88 -16.46
CA TYR A 98 -4.78 -18.91 -15.35
C TYR A 98 -5.83 -19.25 -14.30
N LYS A 99 -5.46 -19.09 -13.03
CA LYS A 99 -6.36 -19.25 -11.90
C LYS A 99 -7.40 -18.14 -11.90
N GLU A 100 -8.67 -18.51 -12.10
CA GLU A 100 -9.80 -17.57 -12.04
C GLU A 100 -9.84 -16.75 -10.75
N TRP A 101 -9.59 -17.41 -9.61
CA TRP A 101 -9.67 -16.76 -8.30
C TRP A 101 -8.60 -15.66 -8.12
N VAL A 102 -7.45 -15.77 -8.78
CA VAL A 102 -6.41 -14.73 -8.76
C VAL A 102 -6.92 -13.48 -9.46
N TYR A 103 -7.56 -13.64 -10.61
CA TYR A 103 -8.18 -12.52 -11.33
C TYR A 103 -9.29 -11.86 -10.50
N ILE A 104 -10.20 -12.65 -9.94
CA ILE A 104 -11.28 -12.15 -9.09
C ILE A 104 -10.74 -11.36 -7.90
N LEU A 105 -9.74 -11.89 -7.19
CA LEU A 105 -9.15 -11.19 -6.05
C LEU A 105 -8.58 -9.83 -6.47
N LEU A 106 -7.79 -9.78 -7.54
CA LEU A 106 -7.15 -8.54 -7.97
C LEU A 106 -8.18 -7.52 -8.50
N GLN A 107 -9.25 -7.98 -9.15
CA GLN A 107 -10.37 -7.11 -9.53
C GLN A 107 -11.14 -6.58 -8.31
N SER A 108 -11.29 -7.37 -7.24
CA SER A 108 -11.86 -6.92 -5.96
C SER A 108 -10.96 -5.91 -5.22
N GLN A 109 -9.69 -5.80 -5.60
CA GLN A 109 -8.75 -4.79 -5.09
C GLN A 109 -8.55 -3.65 -6.11
N ASP A 110 -9.46 -3.49 -7.06
CA ASP A 110 -9.48 -2.44 -8.08
C ASP A 110 -8.26 -2.40 -9.02
N PHE A 111 -7.49 -3.49 -9.13
CA PHE A 111 -6.44 -3.58 -10.14
C PHE A 111 -7.07 -3.71 -11.54
N SER A 112 -6.66 -2.83 -12.45
CA SER A 112 -7.08 -2.91 -13.84
C SER A 112 -6.46 -4.10 -14.57
N ASP A 113 -7.15 -4.57 -15.62
CA ASP A 113 -6.64 -5.63 -16.51
C ASP A 113 -5.23 -5.35 -17.05
N SER A 114 -4.91 -4.10 -17.35
CA SER A 114 -3.59 -3.72 -17.87
C SER A 114 -2.50 -3.86 -16.80
N GLN A 115 -2.79 -3.47 -15.55
CA GLN A 115 -1.89 -3.68 -14.42
C GLN A 115 -1.65 -5.17 -14.19
N ILE A 116 -2.72 -5.98 -14.12
CA ILE A 116 -2.64 -7.43 -13.89
C ILE A 116 -1.80 -8.10 -14.97
N ARG A 117 -2.11 -7.83 -16.24
CA ARG A 117 -1.36 -8.43 -17.35
C ARG A 117 0.10 -8.03 -17.39
N ARG A 118 0.39 -6.74 -17.18
CA ARG A 118 1.76 -6.24 -17.19
C ARG A 118 2.58 -6.89 -16.08
N TYR A 119 1.99 -7.03 -14.89
CA TYR A 119 2.63 -7.66 -13.76
C TYR A 119 2.98 -9.14 -14.04
N PHE A 120 1.98 -9.93 -14.46
CA PHE A 120 2.15 -11.36 -14.74
C PHE A 120 2.76 -11.68 -16.11
N ASN A 121 3.13 -10.66 -16.90
CA ASN A 121 3.66 -10.80 -18.25
C ASN A 121 2.74 -11.60 -19.21
N ILE A 122 1.43 -11.32 -19.15
CA ILE A 122 0.42 -12.01 -19.95
C ILE A 122 0.14 -11.26 -21.26
N ASN A 123 0.20 -11.98 -22.37
CA ASN A 123 -0.09 -11.41 -23.68
C ASN A 123 -1.59 -11.09 -23.85
N ASN A 124 -1.93 -10.15 -24.74
CA ASN A 124 -3.32 -9.66 -24.87
C ASN A 124 -4.26 -10.75 -25.36
N SER A 125 -3.84 -11.53 -26.35
CA SER A 125 -4.65 -12.58 -26.96
C SER A 125 -5.08 -13.65 -25.95
N GLU A 126 -4.14 -14.15 -25.15
CA GLU A 126 -4.41 -15.13 -24.10
C GLU A 126 -5.32 -14.55 -23.02
N TRP A 127 -5.09 -13.30 -22.64
CA TRP A 127 -5.92 -12.63 -21.64
C TRP A 127 -7.38 -12.47 -22.09
N GLN A 128 -7.59 -12.01 -23.33
CA GLN A 128 -8.97 -11.88 -23.84
C GLN A 128 -9.64 -13.25 -23.97
N ARG A 129 -8.88 -14.29 -24.38
CA ARG A 129 -9.41 -15.67 -24.45
C ARG A 129 -9.81 -16.18 -23.06
N PHE A 130 -8.94 -15.99 -22.07
CA PHE A 130 -9.24 -16.33 -20.68
C PHE A 130 -10.53 -15.63 -20.20
N LYS A 131 -10.61 -14.30 -20.34
CA LYS A 131 -11.80 -13.57 -19.91
C LYS A 131 -13.07 -14.00 -20.63
N LYS A 132 -13.01 -14.22 -21.95
CA LYS A 132 -14.18 -14.67 -22.71
C LYS A 132 -14.67 -16.05 -22.25
N ASN A 133 -13.74 -16.95 -21.90
CA ASN A 133 -14.08 -18.31 -21.50
C ASN A 133 -14.63 -18.38 -20.07
N HIS A 134 -14.07 -17.60 -19.14
CA HIS A 134 -14.39 -17.70 -17.71
C HIS A 134 -15.36 -16.61 -17.23
N PHE A 135 -15.43 -15.49 -17.94
CA PHE A 135 -16.22 -14.31 -17.58
C PHE A 135 -16.94 -13.71 -18.82
N PRO A 136 -17.79 -14.49 -19.53
CA PRO A 136 -18.43 -14.03 -20.76
C PRO A 136 -19.30 -12.79 -20.57
N ASN A 137 -19.96 -12.66 -19.40
CA ASN A 137 -20.85 -11.54 -19.06
C ASN A 137 -20.20 -10.50 -18.14
N TRP A 138 -18.86 -10.42 -18.11
CA TRP A 138 -18.13 -9.56 -17.18
C TRP A 138 -18.59 -8.10 -17.18
N LYS A 139 -19.02 -7.57 -18.33
CA LYS A 139 -19.43 -6.16 -18.42
C LYS A 139 -20.72 -5.86 -17.65
N ASP A 140 -21.63 -6.81 -17.63
CA ASP A 140 -22.98 -6.64 -17.09
C ASP A 140 -23.04 -7.14 -15.64
N ASP A 141 -22.28 -8.19 -15.32
CA ASP A 141 -22.37 -8.90 -14.04
C ASP A 141 -21.15 -8.66 -13.12
N LYS A 142 -20.28 -7.67 -13.43
CA LYS A 142 -19.00 -7.48 -12.70
C LYS A 142 -19.21 -7.45 -11.19
N ASP A 143 -20.08 -6.56 -10.72
CA ASP A 143 -20.23 -6.30 -9.29
C ASP A 143 -20.82 -7.50 -8.55
N ASP A 144 -21.79 -8.19 -9.17
CA ASP A 144 -22.37 -9.42 -8.63
C ASP A 144 -21.35 -10.57 -8.57
N ILE A 145 -20.56 -10.75 -9.64
CA ILE A 145 -19.49 -11.75 -9.67
C ILE A 145 -18.45 -11.47 -8.58
N LEU A 146 -18.06 -10.21 -8.40
CA LEU A 146 -17.10 -9.82 -7.36
C LEU A 146 -17.68 -9.99 -5.96
N ALA A 147 -18.94 -9.64 -5.73
CA ALA A 147 -19.60 -9.82 -4.44
C ALA A 147 -19.71 -11.31 -4.06
N GLU A 148 -20.04 -12.18 -5.02
CA GLU A 148 -20.22 -13.61 -4.76
C GLU A 148 -18.87 -14.37 -4.65
N ARG A 149 -17.93 -14.08 -5.56
CA ARG A 149 -16.69 -14.87 -5.72
C ARG A 149 -15.50 -14.24 -5.00
N GLY A 150 -15.52 -12.93 -4.77
CA GLY A 150 -14.46 -12.17 -4.07
C GLY A 150 -14.10 -12.75 -2.70
N PRO A 151 -15.07 -12.97 -1.78
CA PRO A 151 -14.77 -13.54 -0.46
C PRO A 151 -14.10 -14.92 -0.53
N LYS A 152 -14.53 -15.77 -1.48
CA LYS A 152 -13.93 -17.11 -1.71
C LYS A 152 -12.52 -17.00 -2.27
N ALA A 153 -12.27 -16.04 -3.17
CA ALA A 153 -10.95 -15.78 -3.73
C ALA A 153 -9.96 -15.28 -2.66
N PHE A 154 -10.42 -14.38 -1.78
CA PHE A 154 -9.63 -13.90 -0.64
C PHE A 154 -9.29 -15.03 0.34
N GLN A 155 -10.24 -15.92 0.63
CA GLN A 155 -9.97 -17.08 1.49
C GLN A 155 -8.94 -18.03 0.86
N LYS A 156 -9.01 -18.27 -0.46
CA LYS A 156 -8.01 -19.05 -1.19
C LYS A 156 -6.62 -18.42 -1.11
N TRP A 157 -6.52 -17.10 -1.26
CA TRP A 157 -5.26 -16.37 -1.08
C TRP A 157 -4.70 -16.55 0.33
N LYS A 158 -5.51 -16.33 1.37
CA LYS A 158 -5.08 -16.55 2.76
C LYS A 158 -4.53 -17.96 2.98
N ASN A 159 -5.24 -18.97 2.48
CA ASN A 159 -4.81 -20.36 2.61
C ASN A 159 -3.49 -20.62 1.86
N ALA A 160 -3.31 -20.01 0.69
CA ALA A 160 -2.07 -20.13 -0.08
C ALA A 160 -0.87 -19.47 0.63
N GLN A 161 -1.08 -18.33 1.29
CA GLN A 161 -0.02 -17.68 2.09
C GLN A 161 0.39 -18.51 3.31
N VAL A 162 -0.53 -19.24 3.94
CA VAL A 162 -0.19 -20.13 5.07
C VAL A 162 0.65 -21.32 4.61
N GLN A 163 0.40 -21.83 3.40
CA GLN A 163 1.11 -22.99 2.86
C GLN A 163 2.54 -22.69 2.38
N THR A 164 2.86 -21.42 2.06
CA THR A 164 4.22 -21.00 1.66
C THR A 164 5.13 -20.71 2.86
N HIS A 165 4.61 -20.76 4.08
CA HIS A 165 5.33 -20.49 5.34
C HIS A 165 5.56 -21.74 6.21
N ASN A 166 5.19 -22.93 5.72
CA ASN A 166 5.55 -24.24 6.28
C ASN A 166 6.50 -24.98 5.32
#